data_AF-A0A1F9LJR5-F1
#
_entry.id   AF-A0A1F9LJR5-F1
#
_cell.length_a   1.000
_cell.length_b   1.000
_cell.length_c   1.000
_cell.angle_alpha   90.00
_cell.angle_beta   90.00
_cell.angle_gamma   90.00
#
_symmetry.space_group_name_H-M   'P 1'
#
loop_
_entity.id
_entity.type
_entity.pdbx_description
1 polymer ?
#
loop_
_entity_poly.entity_id
_entity_poly.type
_entity_poly.pdbx_seq_one_letter_code
_entity_poly.pdbx_strand_id
1 'polypeptide(L)'
;MTFICDISFKEKVNIFSFEYLKCILFVVELNDDSYIFTKKLYSKLITTSHILEDFLDFHGAKKNKEWIFYRELSATIRHLALACYSQRHILNRFKFYFFENTRYDTFKLEALDTLKILQEAIKLAAPVILEEARRLEIKLPDRGYDLSFFPGISSIQQLDHNIDDFNSKAQQRENLTRISSEFLEVVKDFEQFAFYERYDLKTINTLVPDQFNEVIIRRYEMLIHNIQSSFDSYVVNTKSSSQNLILEQLRSHFSIVFHLLQVAGSLLHFYERHLHDIGFKDVYKNVSESLSNLIDPDVV
;
A
#
# COMPACT_ATOMS: atom_id res chain seq x y z
N MET A 1 -14.68 -26.78 -25.62
CA MET A 1 -14.54 -27.52 -24.34
C MET A 1 -14.25 -26.50 -23.26
N THR A 2 -15.22 -26.21 -22.43
CA THR A 2 -15.05 -25.31 -21.29
C THR A 2 -14.61 -26.14 -20.10
N PHE A 3 -13.30 -26.17 -19.83
CA PHE A 3 -12.74 -26.78 -18.62
C PHE A 3 -12.98 -25.85 -17.44
N ILE A 4 -14.24 -25.67 -17.04
CA ILE A 4 -14.59 -24.92 -15.84
C ILE A 4 -14.84 -25.94 -14.74
N CYS A 5 -14.11 -25.82 -13.63
CA CYS A 5 -14.35 -26.60 -12.42
C CYS A 5 -15.72 -26.19 -11.83
N ASP A 6 -16.71 -27.07 -12.00
CA ASP A 6 -18.10 -26.83 -11.63
C ASP A 6 -18.39 -27.34 -10.20
N ILE A 7 -17.80 -26.64 -9.24
CA ILE A 7 -18.07 -26.81 -7.81
C ILE A 7 -18.90 -25.63 -7.28
N SER A 8 -19.60 -25.85 -6.17
CA SER A 8 -20.51 -24.86 -5.59
C SER A 8 -19.79 -23.58 -5.14
N PHE A 9 -20.54 -22.48 -4.99
CA PHE A 9 -20.01 -21.24 -4.41
C PHE A 9 -19.37 -21.49 -3.03
N LYS A 10 -19.99 -22.35 -2.21
CA LYS A 10 -19.51 -22.68 -0.87
C LYS A 10 -18.16 -23.41 -0.89
N GLU A 11 -17.97 -24.32 -1.85
CA GLU A 11 -16.67 -24.98 -2.03
C GLU A 11 -15.62 -23.99 -2.56
N LYS A 12 -15.98 -23.14 -3.52
CA LYS A 12 -15.07 -22.12 -4.06
C LYS A 12 -14.63 -21.13 -2.99
N VAL A 13 -15.56 -20.61 -2.17
CA VAL A 13 -15.22 -19.62 -1.15
C VAL A 13 -14.30 -20.20 -0.07
N ASN A 14 -14.42 -21.49 0.25
CA ASN A 14 -13.46 -22.18 1.12
C ASN A 14 -12.05 -22.20 0.50
N ILE A 15 -11.95 -22.49 -0.80
CA ILE A 15 -10.66 -22.52 -1.51
C ILE A 15 -10.05 -21.11 -1.59
N PHE A 16 -10.83 -20.12 -2.02
CA PHE A 16 -10.36 -18.74 -2.17
C PHE A 16 -10.03 -18.08 -0.83
N SER A 17 -10.72 -18.45 0.26
CA SER A 17 -10.44 -17.95 1.60
C SER A 17 -9.24 -18.63 2.27
N PHE A 18 -8.83 -19.82 1.84
CA PHE A 18 -7.87 -20.63 2.59
C PHE A 18 -6.52 -19.93 2.84
N GLU A 19 -5.87 -19.46 1.77
CA GLU A 19 -4.56 -18.79 1.88
C GLU A 19 -4.67 -17.43 2.57
N TYR A 20 -5.80 -16.73 2.39
CA TYR A 20 -6.11 -15.48 3.08
C TYR A 20 -6.21 -15.70 4.59
N LEU A 21 -7.08 -16.63 5.01
CA LEU A 21 -7.30 -16.98 6.41
C LEU A 21 -6.04 -17.55 7.08
N LYS A 22 -5.16 -18.21 6.31
CA LYS A 22 -3.86 -18.66 6.82
C LYS A 22 -2.90 -17.51 7.12
N CYS A 23 -2.96 -16.42 6.36
CA CYS A 23 -2.25 -15.18 6.70
C CYS A 23 -2.88 -14.50 7.92
N ILE A 24 -4.21 -14.48 8.03
CA ILE A 24 -4.90 -13.90 9.19
C ILE A 24 -4.57 -14.67 10.47
N LEU A 25 -4.56 -16.01 10.42
CA LEU A 25 -4.12 -16.84 11.54
C LEU A 25 -2.66 -16.55 11.92
N PHE A 26 -1.75 -16.41 10.95
CA PHE A 26 -0.38 -15.99 11.24
C PHE A 26 -0.33 -14.67 12.02
N VAL A 27 -1.14 -13.67 11.62
CA VAL A 27 -1.19 -12.36 12.29
C VAL A 27 -1.70 -12.50 13.73
N VAL A 28 -2.72 -13.33 13.97
CA VAL A 28 -3.29 -13.56 15.31
C VAL A 28 -2.37 -14.39 16.21
N GLU A 29 -1.69 -15.40 15.65
CA GLU A 29 -0.80 -16.31 16.39
C GLU A 29 0.55 -15.67 16.74
N LEU A 30 0.86 -14.52 16.16
CA LEU A 30 2.12 -13.82 16.38
C LEU A 30 2.13 -13.15 17.76
N ASN A 31 2.75 -13.81 18.73
CA ASN A 31 2.86 -13.36 20.13
C ASN A 31 3.95 -12.30 20.39
N ASP A 32 4.44 -11.60 19.36
CA ASP A 32 5.49 -10.58 19.47
C ASP A 32 5.02 -9.25 18.90
N ASP A 33 4.59 -8.35 19.78
CA ASP A 33 4.14 -7.01 19.39
C ASP A 33 5.27 -6.12 18.83
N SER A 34 6.54 -6.48 19.09
CA SER A 34 7.68 -5.76 18.53
C SER A 34 7.98 -6.16 17.07
N TYR A 35 7.40 -7.26 16.59
CA TYR A 35 7.64 -7.76 15.25
C TYR A 35 7.00 -6.84 14.20
N ILE A 36 7.85 -6.31 13.30
CA ILE A 36 7.42 -5.52 12.16
C ILE A 36 7.28 -6.41 10.93
N PHE A 37 6.07 -6.46 10.38
CA PHE A 37 5.72 -7.31 9.26
C PHE A 37 6.63 -7.08 8.05
N THR A 38 6.92 -8.15 7.33
CA THR A 38 7.81 -8.10 6.17
C THR A 38 7.03 -7.75 4.91
N LYS A 39 7.73 -7.24 3.89
CA LYS A 39 7.12 -7.00 2.58
C LYS A 39 6.52 -8.28 1.99
N LYS A 40 7.08 -9.46 2.29
CA LYS A 40 6.55 -10.73 1.79
C LYS A 40 5.20 -11.06 2.43
N LEU A 41 5.03 -10.80 3.72
CA LEU A 41 3.72 -10.93 4.39
C LEU A 41 2.70 -9.96 3.79
N TYR A 42 3.04 -8.67 3.68
CA TYR A 42 2.14 -7.70 3.06
C TYR A 42 1.78 -8.08 1.62
N SER A 43 2.73 -8.52 0.80
CA SER A 43 2.46 -9.00 -0.55
C SER A 43 1.48 -10.19 -0.57
N LYS A 44 1.62 -11.14 0.36
CA LYS A 44 0.71 -12.28 0.45
C LYS A 44 -0.69 -11.86 0.90
N LEU A 45 -0.79 -10.97 1.89
CA LEU A 45 -2.07 -10.37 2.31
C LEU A 45 -2.75 -9.66 1.14
N ILE A 46 -2.04 -8.80 0.40
CA ILE A 46 -2.56 -8.09 -0.79
C ILE A 46 -3.11 -9.09 -1.81
N THR A 47 -2.31 -10.08 -2.22
CA THR A 47 -2.73 -11.00 -3.28
C THR A 47 -3.91 -11.87 -2.86
N THR A 48 -3.88 -12.41 -1.63
CA THR A 48 -4.94 -13.32 -1.16
C THR A 48 -6.26 -12.59 -0.90
N SER A 49 -6.21 -11.40 -0.29
CA SER A 49 -7.39 -10.56 -0.09
C SER A 49 -7.98 -10.05 -1.40
N HIS A 50 -7.15 -9.62 -2.35
CA HIS A 50 -7.61 -9.19 -3.68
C HIS A 50 -8.33 -10.32 -4.43
N ILE A 51 -7.74 -11.52 -4.50
CA ILE A 51 -8.38 -12.64 -5.20
C ILE A 51 -9.71 -13.02 -4.52
N LEU A 52 -9.75 -13.01 -3.19
CA LEU A 52 -10.99 -13.29 -2.44
C LEU A 52 -12.05 -12.21 -2.67
N GLU A 53 -11.68 -10.93 -2.61
CA GLU A 53 -12.56 -9.80 -2.87
C GLU A 53 -13.15 -9.88 -4.28
N ASP A 54 -12.32 -10.12 -5.31
CA ASP A 54 -12.77 -10.27 -6.70
C ASP A 54 -13.75 -11.43 -6.86
N PHE A 55 -13.48 -12.57 -6.21
CA PHE A 55 -14.38 -13.71 -6.19
C PHE A 55 -15.73 -13.37 -5.54
N LEU A 56 -15.70 -12.71 -4.37
CA LEU A 56 -16.90 -12.31 -3.65
C LEU A 56 -17.72 -11.29 -4.46
N ASP A 57 -17.06 -10.31 -5.09
CA ASP A 57 -17.68 -9.30 -5.94
C ASP A 57 -18.33 -9.94 -7.18
N PHE A 58 -17.64 -10.88 -7.84
CA PHE A 58 -18.18 -11.63 -8.97
C PHE A 58 -19.48 -12.37 -8.60
N HIS A 59 -19.56 -12.89 -7.37
CA HIS A 59 -20.73 -13.57 -6.84
C HIS A 59 -21.75 -12.64 -6.16
N GLY A 60 -21.57 -11.32 -6.25
CA GLY A 60 -22.55 -10.33 -5.81
C GLY A 60 -22.56 -10.06 -4.30
N ALA A 61 -21.47 -10.35 -3.58
CA ALA A 61 -21.35 -10.10 -2.13
C ALA A 61 -21.67 -8.65 -1.75
N LYS A 62 -21.32 -7.68 -2.61
CA LYS A 62 -21.67 -6.26 -2.46
C LYS A 62 -23.16 -6.00 -2.24
N LYS A 63 -24.04 -6.87 -2.72
CA LYS A 63 -25.50 -6.74 -2.65
C LYS A 63 -26.14 -7.79 -1.74
N ASN A 64 -25.33 -8.50 -0.95
CA ASN A 64 -25.78 -9.59 -0.10
C ASN A 64 -25.46 -9.25 1.36
N LYS A 65 -26.51 -9.05 2.16
CA LYS A 65 -26.39 -8.70 3.59
C LYS A 65 -25.61 -9.72 4.42
N GLU A 66 -25.56 -10.97 3.99
CA GLU A 66 -24.80 -12.00 4.70
C GLU A 66 -23.31 -11.93 4.35
N TRP A 67 -22.94 -11.53 3.13
CA TRP A 67 -21.55 -11.62 2.64
C TRP A 67 -20.83 -10.28 2.56
N ILE A 68 -21.57 -9.17 2.62
CA ILE A 68 -21.03 -7.82 2.50
C ILE A 68 -19.93 -7.58 3.54
N PHE A 69 -20.12 -7.99 4.79
CA PHE A 69 -19.15 -7.70 5.86
C PHE A 69 -17.82 -8.42 5.64
N TYR A 70 -17.83 -9.73 5.36
CA TYR A 70 -16.61 -10.47 5.01
C TYR A 70 -15.88 -9.92 3.78
N ARG A 71 -16.65 -9.44 2.78
CA ARG A 71 -16.11 -8.77 1.61
C ARG A 71 -15.42 -7.45 2.00
N GLU A 72 -16.04 -6.63 2.83
CA GLU A 72 -15.46 -5.36 3.27
C GLU A 72 -14.22 -5.55 4.17
N LEU A 73 -14.20 -6.59 5.02
CA LEU A 73 -13.00 -6.97 5.77
C LEU A 73 -11.85 -7.44 4.86
N SER A 74 -12.18 -8.15 3.78
CA SER A 74 -11.18 -8.54 2.77
C SER A 74 -10.58 -7.31 2.08
N ALA A 75 -11.42 -6.35 1.66
CA ALA A 75 -10.97 -5.09 1.08
C ALA A 75 -10.15 -4.24 2.06
N THR A 76 -10.56 -4.20 3.34
CA THR A 76 -9.81 -3.53 4.43
C THR A 76 -8.37 -4.05 4.51
N ILE A 77 -8.19 -5.38 4.59
CA ILE A 77 -6.86 -5.99 4.62
C ILE A 77 -6.05 -5.68 3.36
N ARG A 78 -6.69 -5.71 2.19
CA ARG A 78 -6.04 -5.39 0.92
C ARG A 78 -5.43 -3.99 0.94
N HIS A 79 -6.22 -2.99 1.29
CA HIS A 79 -5.80 -1.58 1.20
C HIS A 79 -4.82 -1.19 2.31
N LEU A 80 -5.01 -1.68 3.55
CA LEU A 80 -4.02 -1.51 4.62
C LEU A 80 -2.70 -2.19 4.26
N ALA A 81 -2.74 -3.42 3.71
CA ALA A 81 -1.52 -4.12 3.32
C ALA A 81 -0.81 -3.44 2.13
N LEU A 82 -1.53 -2.84 1.19
CA LEU A 82 -0.95 -2.00 0.12
C LEU A 82 -0.20 -0.79 0.69
N ALA A 83 -0.84 -0.04 1.60
CA ALA A 83 -0.21 1.09 2.28
C ALA A 83 1.03 0.65 3.05
N CYS A 84 0.92 -0.39 3.88
CA CYS A 84 2.04 -0.96 4.62
C CYS A 84 3.17 -1.47 3.73
N TYR A 85 2.87 -2.09 2.58
CA TYR A 85 3.88 -2.57 1.64
C TYR A 85 4.72 -1.41 1.09
N SER A 86 4.07 -0.32 0.71
CA SER A 86 4.73 0.91 0.22
C SER A 86 5.51 1.60 1.34
N GLN A 87 4.93 1.73 2.53
CA GLN A 87 5.60 2.29 3.70
C GLN A 87 6.84 1.48 4.12
N ARG A 88 6.74 0.15 4.10
CA ARG A 88 7.86 -0.76 4.34
C ARG A 88 8.91 -0.67 3.22
N HIS A 89 8.52 -0.35 1.97
CA HIS A 89 9.46 -0.05 0.91
C HIS A 89 10.35 1.14 1.31
N ILE A 90 9.72 2.22 1.78
CA ILE A 90 10.41 3.44 2.18
C ILE A 90 11.46 3.12 3.27
N LEU A 91 11.05 2.43 4.33
CA LEU A 91 11.93 2.05 5.44
C LEU A 91 13.07 1.12 5.02
N ASN A 92 12.80 0.13 4.16
CA ASN A 92 13.84 -0.80 3.69
C ASN A 92 14.91 -0.11 2.84
N ARG A 93 14.54 0.96 2.14
CA ARG A 93 15.44 1.74 1.28
C ARG A 93 15.90 3.05 1.90
N PHE A 94 15.60 3.29 3.16
CA PHE A 94 15.78 4.60 3.79
C PHE A 94 17.20 5.17 3.66
N LYS A 95 18.22 4.33 3.79
CA LYS A 95 19.63 4.71 3.65
C LYS A 95 20.05 5.14 2.23
N PHE A 96 19.21 4.87 1.23
CA PHE A 96 19.44 5.22 -0.17
C PHE A 96 18.64 6.46 -0.60
N TYR A 97 17.82 7.02 0.29
CA TYR A 97 17.14 8.28 0.06
C TYR A 97 17.95 9.45 0.58
N PHE A 98 17.93 10.54 -0.18
CA PHE A 98 18.56 11.78 0.22
C PHE A 98 17.54 12.69 0.90
N PHE A 99 17.89 13.14 2.09
CA PHE A 99 17.11 14.08 2.90
C PHE A 99 18.01 15.23 3.32
N GLU A 100 17.41 16.37 3.64
CA GLU A 100 18.09 17.41 4.41
C GLU A 100 18.44 16.86 5.80
N ASN A 101 19.68 17.09 6.27
CA ASN A 101 20.22 16.49 7.49
C ASN A 101 19.35 16.70 8.74
N THR A 102 18.59 17.80 8.81
CA THR A 102 17.73 18.13 9.95
C THR A 102 16.43 17.33 10.01
N ARG A 103 16.04 16.65 8.92
CA ARG A 103 14.75 15.94 8.81
C ARG A 103 14.89 14.41 8.77
N TYR A 104 16.10 13.88 8.62
CA TYR A 104 16.36 12.46 8.40
C TYR A 104 15.78 11.57 9.52
N ASP A 105 16.16 11.83 10.77
CA ASP A 105 15.75 10.98 11.90
C ASP A 105 14.26 11.15 12.22
N THR A 106 13.77 12.38 12.20
CA THR A 106 12.35 12.69 12.43
C THR A 106 11.46 11.98 11.41
N PHE A 107 11.77 12.10 10.11
CA PHE A 107 11.02 11.42 9.07
C PHE A 107 11.07 9.90 9.25
N LYS A 108 12.23 9.33 9.60
CA LYS A 108 12.37 7.88 9.81
C LYS A 108 11.49 7.37 10.94
N LEU A 109 11.44 8.10 12.05
CA LEU A 109 10.60 7.77 13.20
C LEU A 109 9.13 7.83 12.82
N GLU A 110 8.69 8.93 12.20
CA GLU A 110 7.32 9.10 11.75
C GLU A 110 6.91 8.03 10.74
N ALA A 111 7.81 7.71 9.80
CA ALA A 111 7.58 6.65 8.83
C ALA A 111 7.42 5.27 9.49
N LEU A 112 8.15 5.00 10.58
CA LEU A 112 8.00 3.77 11.35
C LEU A 112 6.70 3.77 12.16
N ASP A 113 6.33 4.90 12.75
CA ASP A 113 5.11 5.04 13.54
C ASP A 113 3.86 4.89 12.67
N THR A 114 3.82 5.50 11.48
CA THR A 114 2.77 5.26 10.49
C THR A 114 2.67 3.78 10.13
N LEU A 115 3.80 3.10 9.87
CA LEU A 115 3.76 1.67 9.58
C LEU A 115 3.17 0.85 10.73
N LYS A 116 3.52 1.19 11.98
CA LYS A 116 3.00 0.50 13.17
C LYS A 116 1.51 0.73 13.33
N ILE A 117 1.02 1.97 13.19
CA ILE A 117 -0.41 2.28 13.26
C ILE A 117 -1.20 1.43 12.25
N LEU A 118 -0.74 1.37 10.99
CA LEU A 118 -1.40 0.57 9.96
C LEU A 118 -1.30 -0.94 10.21
N GLN A 119 -0.18 -1.41 10.77
CA GLN A 119 -0.02 -2.81 11.18
C GLN A 119 -0.98 -3.16 12.31
N GLU A 120 -1.15 -2.28 13.30
CA GLU A 120 -2.09 -2.49 14.40
C GLU A 120 -3.54 -2.52 13.88
N ALA A 121 -3.90 -1.70 12.90
CA ALA A 121 -5.21 -1.79 12.24
C ALA A 121 -5.46 -3.18 11.60
N ILE A 122 -4.43 -3.77 10.96
CA ILE A 122 -4.49 -5.14 10.43
C ILE A 122 -4.66 -6.17 11.57
N LYS A 123 -3.92 -6.02 12.68
CA LYS A 123 -4.04 -6.90 13.85
C LYS A 123 -5.42 -6.82 14.51
N LEU A 124 -6.01 -5.63 14.58
CA LEU A 124 -7.37 -5.43 15.10
C LEU A 124 -8.41 -6.12 14.22
N ALA A 125 -8.28 -6.02 12.89
CA ALA A 125 -9.19 -6.67 11.96
C ALA A 125 -9.06 -8.20 11.90
N ALA A 126 -7.87 -8.73 12.14
CA ALA A 126 -7.58 -10.15 12.02
C ALA A 126 -8.52 -11.09 12.82
N PRO A 127 -8.75 -10.91 14.14
CA PRO A 127 -9.69 -11.74 14.88
C PRO A 127 -11.14 -11.60 14.38
N VAL A 128 -11.57 -10.39 13.99
CA VAL A 128 -12.92 -10.14 13.46
C VAL A 128 -13.16 -10.90 12.16
N ILE A 129 -12.14 -10.98 11.29
CA ILE A 129 -12.18 -11.78 10.06
C ILE A 129 -12.37 -13.27 10.36
N LEU A 130 -11.69 -13.80 11.36
CA LEU A 130 -11.82 -15.21 11.74
C LEU A 130 -13.23 -15.50 12.28
N GLU A 131 -13.79 -14.62 13.11
CA GLU A 131 -15.17 -14.77 13.61
C GLU A 131 -16.18 -14.71 12.46
N GLU A 132 -16.03 -13.76 11.54
CA GLU A 132 -16.92 -13.62 10.40
C GLU A 132 -16.83 -14.83 9.45
N ALA A 133 -15.62 -15.35 9.22
CA ALA A 133 -15.42 -16.58 8.46
C ALA A 133 -16.14 -17.77 9.12
N ARG A 134 -16.08 -17.90 10.46
CA ARG A 134 -16.82 -18.94 11.19
C ARG A 134 -18.34 -18.75 11.08
N ARG A 135 -18.84 -17.53 11.23
CA ARG A 135 -20.27 -17.20 11.07
C ARG A 135 -20.78 -17.61 9.70
N LEU A 136 -19.97 -17.39 8.67
CA LEU A 136 -20.25 -17.80 7.29
C LEU A 136 -19.98 -19.28 7.02
N GLU A 137 -19.61 -20.07 8.03
CA GLU A 137 -19.24 -21.50 7.96
C GLU A 137 -18.07 -21.78 7.00
N ILE A 138 -17.16 -20.83 6.81
CA ILE A 138 -15.95 -21.02 5.98
C ILE A 138 -14.96 -21.87 6.78
N LYS A 139 -14.39 -22.89 6.13
CA LYS A 139 -13.41 -23.77 6.78
C LYS A 139 -12.13 -23.00 7.07
N LEU A 140 -11.78 -22.88 8.36
CA LEU A 140 -10.50 -22.30 8.77
C LEU A 140 -9.34 -23.29 8.54
N PRO A 141 -8.15 -22.81 8.19
CA PRO A 141 -6.91 -23.58 8.29
C PRO A 141 -6.62 -23.95 9.76
N ASP A 142 -5.89 -25.05 9.97
CA ASP A 142 -5.56 -25.52 11.34
C ASP A 142 -4.54 -24.61 12.06
N ARG A 143 -3.68 -23.92 11.30
CA ARG A 143 -2.65 -23.00 11.80
C ARG A 143 -2.24 -21.97 10.75
N GLY A 144 -1.64 -20.87 11.20
CA GLY A 144 -0.98 -19.90 10.35
C GLY A 144 0.25 -20.45 9.60
N TYR A 145 0.92 -19.57 8.86
CA TYR A 145 2.23 -19.88 8.30
C TYR A 145 3.31 -19.90 9.38
N ASP A 146 4.43 -20.58 9.13
CA ASP A 146 5.61 -20.45 9.96
C ASP A 146 6.30 -19.09 9.70
N LEU A 147 6.97 -18.52 10.70
CA LEU A 147 7.69 -17.24 10.59
C LEU A 147 8.71 -17.23 9.43
N SER A 148 9.36 -18.36 9.17
CA SER A 148 10.34 -18.56 8.09
C SER A 148 9.73 -18.42 6.69
N PHE A 149 8.40 -18.51 6.56
CA PHE A 149 7.71 -18.27 5.30
C PHE A 149 7.77 -16.80 4.88
N PHE A 150 7.95 -15.87 5.82
CA PHE A 150 7.93 -14.42 5.61
C PHE A 150 9.27 -13.73 5.94
N PRO A 151 10.40 -14.09 5.31
CA PRO A 151 11.68 -13.43 5.58
C PRO A 151 11.66 -11.95 5.17
N GLY A 152 12.53 -11.16 5.81
CA GLY A 152 12.87 -9.82 5.35
C GLY A 152 13.58 -9.84 3.99
N ILE A 153 13.65 -8.66 3.35
CA ILE A 153 14.31 -8.53 2.02
C ILE A 153 15.82 -8.31 2.16
N SER A 154 16.28 -7.77 3.29
CA SER A 154 17.69 -7.39 3.46
C SER A 154 18.61 -8.62 3.49
N SER A 155 19.61 -8.62 2.61
CA SER A 155 20.76 -9.52 2.61
C SER A 155 22.07 -8.72 2.68
N ILE A 156 23.12 -9.35 3.21
CA ILE A 156 24.48 -8.77 3.20
C ILE A 156 25.08 -8.77 1.78
N GLN A 157 24.67 -9.74 0.95
CA GLN A 157 25.14 -9.88 -0.42
C GLN A 157 24.37 -8.95 -1.37
N GLN A 158 25.11 -8.24 -2.23
CA GLN A 158 24.59 -7.55 -3.42
C GLN A 158 25.10 -8.27 -4.66
N LEU A 159 24.30 -8.28 -5.73
CA LEU A 159 24.71 -8.82 -7.03
C LEU A 159 25.57 -7.79 -7.75
N ASP A 160 26.58 -8.27 -8.48
CA ASP A 160 27.45 -7.43 -9.30
C ASP A 160 26.65 -6.79 -10.44
N HIS A 161 26.97 -5.54 -10.76
CA HIS A 161 26.43 -4.89 -11.94
C HIS A 161 27.22 -5.36 -13.18
N ASN A 162 26.65 -6.29 -13.95
CA ASN A 162 27.32 -6.98 -15.06
C ASN A 162 26.59 -6.84 -16.42
N ILE A 163 25.86 -5.74 -16.60
CA ILE A 163 25.17 -5.40 -17.86
C ILE A 163 25.74 -4.12 -18.46
N ASP A 164 25.77 -4.04 -19.78
CA ASP A 164 26.18 -2.86 -20.53
C ASP A 164 24.97 -1.96 -20.80
N ASP A 165 24.86 -0.83 -20.07
CA ASP A 165 23.69 0.05 -20.11
C ASP A 165 24.07 1.46 -20.59
N PHE A 166 24.60 1.54 -21.83
CA PHE A 166 25.21 2.76 -22.36
C PHE A 166 24.26 3.57 -23.26
N ASN A 167 23.80 4.72 -22.76
CA ASN A 167 23.19 5.77 -23.57
C ASN A 167 24.22 6.81 -24.06
N SER A 168 23.96 7.45 -25.21
CA SER A 168 24.82 8.54 -25.71
C SER A 168 24.73 9.77 -24.78
N LYS A 169 25.87 10.44 -24.51
CA LYS A 169 25.93 11.58 -23.57
C LYS A 169 25.07 12.78 -23.98
N ALA A 170 24.85 13.00 -25.27
CA ALA A 170 24.03 14.11 -25.76
C ALA A 170 22.55 13.86 -25.44
N GLN A 171 22.07 12.68 -25.80
CA GLN A 171 20.69 12.23 -25.53
C GLN A 171 20.38 12.15 -24.04
N GLN A 172 21.36 11.75 -23.22
CA GLN A 172 21.23 11.74 -21.76
C GLN A 172 20.90 13.13 -21.18
N ARG A 173 21.61 14.19 -21.64
CA ARG A 173 21.40 15.56 -21.13
C ARG A 173 20.06 16.15 -21.57
N GLU A 174 19.66 15.89 -22.81
CA GLU A 174 18.36 16.31 -23.33
C GLU A 174 17.23 15.68 -22.51
N ASN A 175 17.30 14.36 -22.27
CA ASN A 175 16.33 13.65 -21.43
C ASN A 175 16.33 14.15 -19.99
N LEU A 176 17.50 14.36 -19.38
CA LEU A 176 17.59 14.92 -18.03
C LEU A 176 16.92 16.29 -17.92
N THR A 177 17.14 17.17 -18.90
CA THR A 177 16.55 18.51 -18.92
C THR A 177 15.03 18.42 -19.01
N ARG A 178 14.50 17.61 -19.93
CA ARG A 178 13.06 17.37 -20.08
C ARG A 178 12.43 16.83 -18.79
N ILE A 179 13.01 15.77 -18.23
CA ILE A 179 12.49 15.10 -17.03
C ILE A 179 12.52 16.04 -15.82
N SER A 180 13.58 16.84 -15.69
CA SER A 180 13.68 17.82 -14.60
C SER A 180 12.60 18.90 -14.73
N SER A 181 12.34 19.39 -15.94
CA SER A 181 11.24 20.34 -16.18
C SER A 181 9.87 19.72 -15.89
N GLU A 182 9.62 18.48 -16.31
CA GLU A 182 8.39 17.76 -16.00
C GLU A 182 8.17 17.63 -14.49
N PHE A 183 9.23 17.31 -13.74
CA PHE A 183 9.15 17.23 -12.28
C PHE A 183 8.86 18.59 -11.63
N LEU A 184 9.49 19.66 -12.10
CA LEU A 184 9.22 21.02 -11.59
C LEU A 184 7.77 21.46 -11.84
N GLU A 185 7.19 21.13 -12.99
CA GLU A 185 5.77 21.42 -13.26
C GLU A 185 4.85 20.61 -12.34
N VAL A 186 5.18 19.34 -12.05
CA VAL A 186 4.43 18.54 -11.07
C VAL A 186 4.51 19.16 -9.67
N VAL A 187 5.69 19.60 -9.24
CA VAL A 187 5.86 20.27 -7.94
C VAL A 187 5.01 21.54 -7.87
N LYS A 188 5.09 22.40 -8.89
CA LYS A 188 4.32 23.64 -8.97
C LYS A 188 2.80 23.40 -8.95
N ASP A 189 2.32 22.37 -9.64
CA ASP A 189 0.91 21.97 -9.58
C ASP A 189 0.55 21.44 -8.18
N PHE A 190 1.44 20.70 -7.51
CA PHE A 190 1.19 20.14 -6.18
C PHE A 190 1.23 21.19 -5.05
N GLU A 191 1.92 22.33 -5.24
CA GLU A 191 1.99 23.41 -4.24
C GLU A 191 0.62 23.96 -3.82
N GLN A 192 -0.41 23.82 -4.67
CA GLN A 192 -1.77 24.26 -4.36
C GLN A 192 -2.37 23.61 -3.09
N PHE A 193 -1.88 22.44 -2.68
CA PHE A 193 -2.35 21.77 -1.46
C PHE A 193 -1.67 22.26 -0.17
N ALA A 194 -0.61 23.07 -0.31
CA ALA A 194 0.08 23.77 0.78
C ALA A 194 0.50 22.92 2.01
N PHE A 195 0.87 21.65 1.81
CA PHE A 195 1.30 20.73 2.89
C PHE A 195 2.70 21.07 3.45
N TYR A 196 2.83 22.24 4.08
CA TYR A 196 4.08 22.70 4.69
C TYR A 196 4.16 22.37 6.19
N GLU A 197 3.01 22.10 6.82
CA GLU A 197 2.87 21.76 8.24
C GLU A 197 1.82 20.65 8.44
N ARG A 198 1.80 20.04 9.64
CA ARG A 198 0.74 19.09 9.99
C ARG A 198 -0.56 19.83 10.23
N TYR A 199 -1.62 19.38 9.57
CA TYR A 199 -2.97 19.87 9.79
C TYR A 199 -3.61 19.19 11.01
N ASP A 200 -4.46 19.94 11.70
CA ASP A 200 -5.35 19.36 12.71
C ASP A 200 -6.47 18.54 12.04
N LEU A 201 -7.12 17.67 12.81
CA LEU A 201 -8.20 16.81 12.30
C LEU A 201 -9.34 17.62 11.67
N LYS A 202 -9.66 18.77 12.24
CA LYS A 202 -10.71 19.65 11.71
C LYS A 202 -10.37 20.10 10.29
N THR A 203 -9.14 20.52 10.05
CA THR A 203 -8.67 20.94 8.74
C THR A 203 -8.60 19.75 7.78
N ILE A 204 -8.10 18.60 8.22
CA ILE A 204 -8.07 17.36 7.42
C ILE A 204 -9.48 16.99 6.96
N ASN A 205 -10.47 17.00 7.85
CA ASN A 205 -11.86 16.64 7.53
C ASN A 205 -12.55 17.63 6.59
N THR A 206 -12.04 18.86 6.45
CA THR A 206 -12.53 19.81 5.44
C THR A 206 -11.84 19.66 4.08
N LEU A 207 -10.67 19.01 4.05
CA LEU A 207 -9.88 18.81 2.84
C LEU A 207 -10.13 17.44 2.21
N VAL A 208 -10.31 16.40 3.03
CA VAL A 208 -10.47 15.01 2.59
C VAL A 208 -11.93 14.58 2.76
N PRO A 209 -12.61 14.09 1.70
CA PRO A 209 -12.09 13.84 0.35
C PRO A 209 -12.26 15.02 -0.63
N ASP A 210 -12.89 16.13 -0.23
CA ASP A 210 -13.36 17.15 -1.17
C ASP A 210 -12.25 17.78 -2.06
N GLN A 211 -11.15 18.19 -1.44
CA GLN A 211 -10.02 18.85 -2.11
C GLN A 211 -8.82 17.91 -2.32
N PHE A 212 -8.70 16.87 -1.49
CA PHE A 212 -7.64 15.89 -1.53
C PHE A 212 -8.23 14.48 -1.44
N ASN A 213 -8.21 13.75 -2.55
CA ASN A 213 -8.83 12.43 -2.70
C ASN A 213 -7.98 11.47 -3.55
N GLU A 214 -8.42 10.22 -3.57
CA GLU A 214 -7.86 9.10 -4.30
C GLU A 214 -7.60 9.43 -5.77
N VAL A 215 -8.57 10.08 -6.45
CA VAL A 215 -8.46 10.40 -7.88
C VAL A 215 -7.32 11.37 -8.14
N ILE A 216 -7.23 12.43 -7.34
CA ILE A 216 -6.16 13.43 -7.41
C ILE A 216 -4.81 12.78 -7.13
N ILE A 217 -4.69 11.99 -6.06
CA ILE A 217 -3.41 11.38 -5.68
C ILE A 217 -2.94 10.35 -6.69
N ARG A 218 -3.84 9.55 -7.27
CA ARG A 218 -3.48 8.61 -8.35
C ARG A 218 -2.94 9.32 -9.59
N ARG A 219 -3.45 10.51 -9.93
CA ARG A 219 -2.89 11.32 -11.03
C ARG A 219 -1.43 11.66 -10.74
N TYR A 220 -1.12 12.17 -9.56
CA TYR A 220 0.26 12.51 -9.18
C TYR A 220 1.15 11.27 -9.09
N GLU A 221 0.65 10.17 -8.54
CA GLU A 221 1.38 8.89 -8.48
C GLU A 221 1.83 8.46 -9.88
N MET A 222 0.93 8.49 -10.86
CA MET A 222 1.23 8.14 -12.25
C MET A 222 2.23 9.10 -12.91
N LEU A 223 2.11 10.41 -12.65
CA LEU A 223 3.05 11.41 -13.18
C LEU A 223 4.47 11.16 -12.66
N ILE A 224 4.62 10.99 -11.34
CA ILE A 224 5.93 10.73 -10.73
C ILE A 224 6.49 9.36 -11.17
N HIS A 225 5.64 8.33 -11.29
CA HIS A 225 6.04 7.03 -11.81
C HIS A 225 6.62 7.13 -13.24
N ASN A 226 5.98 7.91 -14.11
CA ASN A 226 6.43 8.11 -15.49
C ASN A 226 7.75 8.88 -15.55
N ILE A 227 7.92 9.90 -14.69
CA ILE A 227 9.17 10.65 -14.52
C ILE A 227 10.29 9.69 -14.08
N GLN A 228 10.06 8.88 -13.04
CA GLN A 228 11.04 7.93 -12.54
C GLN A 228 11.39 6.87 -13.60
N SER A 229 10.40 6.30 -14.28
CA SER A 229 10.61 5.29 -15.34
C SER A 229 11.40 5.86 -16.51
N SER A 230 11.11 7.11 -16.91
CA SER A 230 11.85 7.82 -17.95
C SER A 230 13.30 8.09 -17.53
N PHE A 231 13.50 8.49 -16.28
CA PHE A 231 14.84 8.72 -15.73
C PHE A 231 15.66 7.43 -15.74
N ASP A 232 15.06 6.34 -15.27
CA ASP A 232 15.71 5.03 -15.18
C ASP A 232 16.06 4.46 -16.56
N SER A 233 15.26 4.75 -17.59
CA SER A 233 15.47 4.25 -18.96
C SER A 233 16.45 5.10 -19.77
N TYR A 234 16.43 6.42 -19.59
CA TYR A 234 17.07 7.35 -20.52
C TYR A 234 18.18 8.21 -19.91
N VAL A 235 18.31 8.23 -18.58
CA VAL A 235 19.29 9.07 -17.88
C VAL A 235 20.31 8.25 -17.09
N VAL A 236 19.88 7.19 -16.39
CA VAL A 236 20.79 6.37 -15.58
C VAL A 236 21.85 5.72 -16.48
N ASN A 237 23.12 5.89 -16.10
CA ASN A 237 24.28 5.31 -16.78
C ASN A 237 25.32 4.97 -15.70
N THR A 238 25.75 3.71 -15.59
CA THR A 238 26.47 3.14 -14.43
C THR A 238 27.97 3.46 -14.35
N LYS A 239 28.45 4.53 -14.97
CA LYS A 239 29.86 4.96 -14.80
C LYS A 239 30.01 5.87 -13.59
N SER A 240 30.54 5.32 -12.50
CA SER A 240 30.91 6.04 -11.26
C SER A 240 31.61 7.39 -11.54
N SER A 241 30.92 8.50 -11.26
CA SER A 241 31.44 9.86 -11.34
C SER A 241 30.74 10.77 -10.34
N SER A 242 31.28 11.96 -10.05
CA SER A 242 30.62 12.96 -9.18
C SER A 242 29.27 13.44 -9.72
N GLN A 243 29.05 13.38 -11.04
CA GLN A 243 27.74 13.63 -11.66
C GLN A 243 26.69 12.58 -11.25
N ASN A 244 27.13 11.38 -10.85
CA ASN A 244 26.20 10.35 -10.38
C ASN A 244 25.54 10.73 -9.05
N LEU A 245 26.22 11.48 -8.17
CA LEU A 245 25.64 11.82 -6.87
C LEU A 245 24.39 12.70 -7.02
N ILE A 246 24.43 13.71 -7.90
CA ILE A 246 23.26 14.58 -8.16
C ILE A 246 22.13 13.77 -8.83
N LEU A 247 22.47 12.86 -9.75
CA LEU A 247 21.50 11.99 -10.40
C LEU A 247 20.86 10.99 -9.43
N GLU A 248 21.64 10.45 -8.50
CA GLU A 248 21.17 9.58 -7.42
C GLU A 248 20.25 10.35 -6.46
N GLN A 249 20.62 11.60 -6.10
CA GLN A 249 19.78 12.49 -5.31
C GLN A 249 18.42 12.73 -5.97
N LEU A 250 18.43 13.13 -7.24
CA LEU A 250 17.23 13.39 -8.02
C LEU A 250 16.34 12.14 -8.13
N ARG A 251 16.94 10.98 -8.46
CA ARG A 251 16.22 9.70 -8.48
C ARG A 251 15.61 9.36 -7.13
N SER A 252 16.32 9.66 -6.05
CA SER A 252 15.83 9.40 -4.70
C SER A 252 14.57 10.21 -4.38
N HIS A 253 14.51 11.46 -4.84
CA HIS A 253 13.33 12.32 -4.68
C HIS A 253 12.12 11.77 -5.45
N PHE A 254 12.32 11.30 -6.68
CA PHE A 254 11.24 10.65 -7.42
C PHE A 254 10.71 9.41 -6.67
N SER A 255 11.62 8.55 -6.21
CA SER A 255 11.25 7.29 -5.57
C SER A 255 10.55 7.48 -4.23
N ILE A 256 11.02 8.40 -3.38
CA ILE A 256 10.37 8.63 -2.09
C ILE A 256 8.97 9.26 -2.27
N VAL A 257 8.85 10.26 -3.14
CA VAL A 257 7.55 10.91 -3.44
C VAL A 257 6.58 9.89 -4.04
N PHE A 258 7.04 9.06 -4.98
CA PHE A 258 6.24 7.99 -5.55
C PHE A 258 5.65 7.07 -4.48
N HIS A 259 6.49 6.55 -3.57
CA HIS A 259 6.01 5.64 -2.53
C HIS A 259 5.13 6.33 -1.49
N LEU A 260 5.35 7.60 -1.17
CA LEU A 260 4.45 8.37 -0.31
C LEU A 260 3.07 8.53 -0.96
N LEU A 261 3.01 8.82 -2.27
CA LEU A 261 1.76 8.89 -3.02
C LEU A 261 1.05 7.53 -3.07
N GLN A 262 1.79 6.41 -3.15
CA GLN A 262 1.21 5.07 -3.06
C GLN A 262 0.57 4.77 -1.69
N VAL A 263 1.20 5.23 -0.61
CA VAL A 263 0.64 5.12 0.74
C VAL A 263 -0.64 5.95 0.82
N ALA A 264 -0.56 7.23 0.47
CA ALA A 264 -1.71 8.14 0.48
C ALA A 264 -2.87 7.63 -0.39
N GLY A 265 -2.60 7.19 -1.62
CA GLY A 265 -3.62 6.68 -2.52
C GLY A 265 -4.29 5.40 -2.02
N SER A 266 -3.57 4.54 -1.30
CA SER A 266 -4.14 3.34 -0.68
C SER A 266 -5.03 3.69 0.51
N LEU A 267 -4.63 4.65 1.35
CA LEU A 267 -5.39 5.09 2.51
C LEU A 267 -6.62 5.91 2.11
N LEU A 268 -6.49 6.82 1.16
CA LEU A 268 -7.62 7.58 0.61
C LEU A 268 -8.67 6.67 -0.01
N HIS A 269 -8.25 5.66 -0.78
CA HIS A 269 -9.18 4.65 -1.28
C HIS A 269 -9.90 3.94 -0.13
N PHE A 270 -9.16 3.52 0.89
CA PHE A 270 -9.75 2.85 2.04
C PHE A 270 -10.79 3.74 2.74
N TYR A 271 -10.40 4.97 3.07
CA TYR A 271 -11.26 5.97 3.70
C TYR A 271 -12.51 6.26 2.87
N GLU A 272 -12.35 6.69 1.61
CA GLU A 272 -13.45 7.14 0.75
C GLU A 272 -14.46 6.03 0.42
N ARG A 273 -13.99 4.78 0.29
CA ARG A 273 -14.83 3.67 -0.18
C ARG A 273 -15.42 2.83 0.95
N HIS A 274 -14.76 2.79 2.11
CA HIS A 274 -15.08 1.81 3.16
C HIS A 274 -15.39 2.42 4.53
N LEU A 275 -14.93 3.65 4.81
CA LEU A 275 -15.15 4.30 6.11
C LEU A 275 -16.05 5.54 6.01
N HIS A 276 -15.90 6.33 4.95
CA HIS A 276 -16.58 7.60 4.78
C HIS A 276 -18.08 7.39 4.48
N ASP A 277 -18.93 7.87 5.38
CA ASP A 277 -20.39 7.78 5.22
C ASP A 277 -20.89 8.75 4.15
N ILE A 278 -21.26 8.21 2.98
CA ILE A 278 -21.90 8.97 1.89
C ILE A 278 -23.43 8.86 1.88
N GLY A 279 -24.05 8.44 2.99
CA GLY A 279 -25.50 8.39 3.15
C GLY A 279 -26.15 7.17 2.51
N PHE A 280 -25.46 6.03 2.48
CA PHE A 280 -26.04 4.77 1.99
C PHE A 280 -27.10 4.18 2.93
N LYS A 281 -27.96 3.31 2.39
CA LYS A 281 -29.00 2.56 3.14
C LYS A 281 -28.41 1.76 4.31
N ASP A 282 -29.21 1.57 5.36
CA ASP A 282 -28.87 1.02 6.69
C ASP A 282 -27.78 -0.07 6.77
N VAL A 283 -27.73 -1.03 5.84
CA VAL A 283 -26.72 -2.11 5.88
C VAL A 283 -25.30 -1.62 5.59
N TYR A 284 -25.10 -0.72 4.62
CA TYR A 284 -23.77 -0.17 4.34
C TYR A 284 -23.31 0.73 5.48
N LYS A 285 -24.24 1.47 6.08
CA LYS A 285 -23.96 2.29 7.26
C LYS A 285 -23.50 1.43 8.43
N ASN A 286 -24.20 0.35 8.76
CA ASN A 286 -23.81 -0.56 9.84
C ASN A 286 -22.43 -1.20 9.59
N VAL A 287 -22.10 -1.55 8.35
CA VAL A 287 -20.79 -2.10 8.00
C VAL A 287 -19.69 -1.04 8.11
N SER A 288 -19.93 0.16 7.60
CA SER A 288 -19.03 1.31 7.73
C SER A 288 -18.78 1.66 9.19
N GLU A 289 -19.84 1.76 10.02
CA GLU A 289 -19.74 1.98 11.46
C GLU A 289 -18.99 0.85 12.16
N SER A 290 -19.22 -0.41 11.79
CA SER A 290 -18.48 -1.55 12.35
C SER A 290 -16.98 -1.46 12.02
N LEU A 291 -16.63 -1.04 10.81
CA LEU A 291 -15.24 -0.82 10.41
C LEU A 291 -14.63 0.39 11.10
N SER A 292 -15.34 1.51 11.20
CA SER A 292 -14.86 2.73 11.89
C SER A 292 -14.71 2.53 13.40
N ASN A 293 -15.55 1.69 14.02
CA ASN A 293 -15.40 1.31 15.42
C ASN A 293 -14.19 0.39 15.65
N LEU A 294 -13.80 -0.37 14.63
CA LEU A 294 -12.67 -1.29 14.66
C LEU A 294 -11.35 -0.61 14.32
N ILE A 295 -11.38 0.30 13.35
CA ILE A 295 -10.26 1.09 12.84
C ILE A 295 -10.69 2.54 12.86
N ASP A 296 -10.11 3.30 13.79
CA ASP A 296 -10.43 4.71 13.95
C ASP A 296 -10.03 5.51 12.68
N PRO A 297 -11.00 6.10 11.96
CA PRO A 297 -10.73 6.88 10.73
C PRO A 297 -9.94 8.16 10.99
N ASP A 298 -9.89 8.67 12.23
CA ASP A 298 -9.10 9.85 12.59
C ASP A 298 -7.62 9.48 12.88
N VAL A 299 -7.32 8.18 12.99
CA VAL A 299 -5.97 7.66 13.30
C VAL A 299 -5.27 7.07 12.06
N VAL A 300 -6.03 6.49 11.13
CA VAL A 300 -5.52 5.78 9.93
C VAL A 300 -5.70 6.61 8.66
#